data_AF-A0A9D5H422-F1
#
_entry.id   AF-A0A9D5H422-F1
#
_cell.length_a   1.000
_cell.length_b   1.000
_cell.length_c   1.000
_cell.angle_alpha   90.00
_cell.angle_beta   90.00
_cell.angle_gamma   90.00
#
_symmetry.space_group_name_H-M   'P 1'
#
loop_
_entity.id
_entity.type
_entity.pdbx_description
1 polymer ?
#
loop_
_entity_poly.entity_id
_entity_poly.type
_entity_poly.pdbx_seq_one_letter_code
_entity_poly.pdbx_strand_id
1 'polypeptide(L)'
;MAPLAHLAVYKVCGDTFCKEIDLIAGIDAAIGDGVDVLSISIAGSSKPFYENAFDIATFKAARKGIFVSCSAGNQGPAESTISNRAPWYLTVAAGTMDRSIKAVVKLGDGQEFEGQTVFDQDKFPSTSLPLTFPIPFGIGAEETDNCNDDLKTLNPKDIVKKGEMVLCNALGSPPLGKYVQKLGGTAMILLNGETLGYTTFAEYRVLPASQVSYTDASKIFSYFNSSTKPTATIIFKGTIIGKSIEAPTVAYFSSRGPSKETPDVLKPDILGPGVNVLGAWIKPVGHDEKGSNVPYMKYFNFLSGTSMAAPHLSGIAALIKQKHPDWSPAAIKSAIMTTASTEDNNGSPIMDEQHHPASFFMMGAGHVNPQKAADPGLVFDIETEQYIAFLCGLGYNDKQVQIITGDMNTKCEDIQKISQSELNYPSIVLSSGKLTPPVIVNRTVTNVGEAMSTYQVEINMPNKVIVEVVPNVLKFHELNEKQSYQVRINSSSVVVSKKIMQGNLKWISDKYTVTTPIIIY
;
A
#
# COMPACT_ATOMS: atom_id res chain seq x y z
N MET A 1 15.65 -4.74 1.58
CA MET A 1 15.57 -5.51 0.32
C MET A 1 16.91 -5.63 -0.38
N ALA A 2 17.66 -4.54 -0.62
CA ALA A 2 19.00 -4.58 -1.22
C ALA A 2 20.09 -4.21 -0.20
N PRO A 3 20.67 -5.15 0.56
CA PRO A 3 21.57 -4.84 1.68
C PRO A 3 22.93 -4.25 1.27
N LEU A 4 23.34 -4.43 0.01
CA LEU A 4 24.61 -3.93 -0.53
C LEU A 4 24.43 -2.69 -1.41
N ALA A 5 23.21 -2.16 -1.56
CA ALA A 5 22.99 -0.93 -2.31
C ALA A 5 23.57 0.27 -1.55
N HIS A 6 24.18 1.21 -2.27
CA HIS A 6 24.62 2.47 -1.70
C HIS A 6 23.41 3.36 -1.38
N LEU A 7 23.51 4.14 -0.30
CA LEU A 7 22.46 5.06 0.13
C LEU A 7 22.96 6.50 -0.03
N ALA A 8 22.22 7.29 -0.81
CA ALA A 8 22.33 8.75 -0.82
C ALA A 8 21.09 9.33 -0.14
N VAL A 9 21.27 10.21 0.85
CA VAL A 9 20.19 10.72 1.69
C VAL A 9 19.98 12.21 1.44
N TYR A 10 18.80 12.56 0.93
CA TYR A 10 18.39 13.94 0.67
C TYR A 10 17.30 14.34 1.67
N LYS A 11 17.67 15.13 2.68
CA LYS A 11 16.72 15.57 3.71
C LYS A 11 15.86 16.71 3.19
N VAL A 12 14.59 16.41 2.89
CA VAL A 12 13.61 17.36 2.34
C VAL A 12 12.44 17.66 3.27
N CYS A 13 12.39 17.01 4.43
CA CYS A 13 11.36 17.20 5.44
C CYS A 13 11.94 17.79 6.72
N GLY A 14 11.21 18.75 7.29
CA GLY A 14 11.42 19.23 8.65
C GLY A 14 10.68 18.38 9.68
N ASP A 15 10.54 18.91 10.90
CA ASP A 15 9.89 18.20 12.00
C ASP A 15 8.37 18.05 11.82
N THR A 16 7.74 18.96 11.07
CA THR A 16 6.27 19.06 10.96
C THR A 16 5.73 18.80 9.55
N PHE A 17 6.46 19.16 8.50
CA PHE A 17 6.04 18.92 7.11
C PHE A 17 7.24 18.93 6.15
N CYS A 18 7.00 18.40 4.96
CA CYS A 18 7.93 18.46 3.83
C CYS A 18 7.49 19.60 2.91
N LYS A 19 8.33 20.61 2.71
CA LYS A 19 8.00 21.70 1.79
C LYS A 19 8.15 21.21 0.35
N GLU A 20 7.20 21.58 -0.50
CA GLU A 20 7.23 21.22 -1.93
C GLU A 20 8.54 21.69 -2.60
N ILE A 21 9.04 22.87 -2.26
CA ILE A 21 10.32 23.39 -2.78
C ILE A 21 11.54 22.56 -2.37
N ASP A 22 11.59 22.09 -1.12
CA ASP A 22 12.70 21.28 -0.61
C ASP A 22 12.67 19.89 -1.25
N LEU A 23 11.47 19.34 -1.48
CA LEU A 23 11.27 18.06 -2.16
C LEU A 23 11.80 18.09 -3.60
N ILE A 24 11.47 19.14 -4.37
CA ILE A 24 11.99 19.32 -5.73
C ILE A 24 13.51 19.46 -5.70
N ALA A 25 14.06 20.28 -4.80
CA ALA A 25 15.50 20.48 -4.70
C ALA A 25 16.24 19.17 -4.38
N GLY A 26 15.69 18.33 -3.50
CA GLY A 26 16.26 17.01 -3.20
C GLY A 26 16.19 16.05 -4.39
N ILE A 27 15.09 16.05 -5.15
CA ILE A 27 14.97 15.23 -6.36
C ILE A 27 15.96 15.71 -7.43
N ASP A 28 16.07 17.02 -7.65
CA ASP A 28 17.01 17.59 -8.62
C ASP A 28 18.48 17.31 -8.26
N ALA A 29 18.83 17.41 -6.98
CA ALA A 29 20.16 17.02 -6.49
C ALA A 29 20.43 15.54 -6.75
N ALA A 30 19.47 14.66 -6.45
CA ALA A 30 19.60 13.23 -6.68
C ALA A 30 19.74 12.86 -8.16
N ILE A 31 19.01 13.56 -9.05
CA ILE A 31 19.19 13.43 -10.50
C ILE A 31 20.60 13.86 -10.90
N GLY A 32 21.11 14.98 -10.35
CA GLY A 32 22.45 15.48 -10.62
C GLY A 32 23.56 14.52 -10.17
N ASP A 33 23.36 13.85 -9.04
CA ASP A 33 24.29 12.86 -8.48
C ASP A 33 24.21 11.50 -9.20
N GLY A 34 23.23 11.31 -10.10
CA GLY A 34 23.11 10.10 -10.93
C GLY A 34 22.62 8.87 -10.20
N VAL A 35 21.69 9.01 -9.25
CA VAL A 35 21.09 7.86 -8.53
C VAL A 35 20.32 6.93 -9.46
N ASP A 36 20.32 5.62 -9.20
CA ASP A 36 19.56 4.64 -9.99
C ASP A 36 18.07 4.58 -9.62
N VAL A 37 17.78 4.77 -8.33
CA VAL A 37 16.44 4.60 -7.74
C VAL A 37 16.17 5.70 -6.71
N LEU A 38 15.01 6.34 -6.81
CA LEU A 38 14.45 7.25 -5.82
C LEU A 38 13.38 6.54 -4.98
N SER A 39 13.57 6.54 -3.66
CA SER A 39 12.58 6.07 -2.68
C SER A 39 11.93 7.26 -2.00
N ILE A 40 10.65 7.51 -2.28
CA ILE A 40 9.95 8.70 -1.79
C ILE A 40 8.69 8.29 -1.02
N SER A 41 8.81 8.29 0.30
CA SER A 41 7.72 7.92 1.23
C SER A 41 6.91 9.13 1.69
N ILE A 42 6.64 10.05 0.77
CA ILE A 42 5.96 11.34 0.98
C ILE A 42 4.81 11.42 -0.02
N ALA A 43 3.65 11.90 0.42
CA ALA A 43 2.51 12.16 -0.45
C ALA A 43 2.61 13.55 -1.10
N GLY A 44 2.42 13.62 -2.41
CA GLY A 44 2.27 14.87 -3.15
C GLY A 44 0.93 15.58 -2.87
N SER A 45 0.81 16.81 -3.36
CA SER A 45 -0.44 17.57 -3.27
C SER A 45 -1.49 17.07 -4.28
N SER A 46 -2.78 17.25 -3.98
CA SER A 46 -3.87 16.89 -4.90
C SER A 46 -4.09 17.97 -5.97
N LYS A 47 -3.05 18.25 -6.79
CA LYS A 47 -3.08 19.22 -7.90
C LYS A 47 -2.92 18.52 -9.26
N PRO A 48 -3.38 19.13 -10.37
CA PRO A 48 -3.05 18.64 -11.72
C PRO A 48 -1.54 18.51 -11.93
N PHE A 49 -1.09 17.64 -12.84
CA PHE A 49 0.33 17.32 -12.98
C PHE A 49 1.21 18.55 -13.31
N TYR A 50 0.68 19.51 -14.07
CA TYR A 50 1.40 20.75 -14.43
C TYR A 50 1.49 21.78 -13.30
N GLU A 51 0.76 21.59 -12.20
CA GLU A 51 0.81 22.41 -10.98
C GLU A 51 1.40 21.66 -9.78
N ASN A 52 1.64 20.36 -9.93
CA ASN A 52 2.24 19.52 -8.90
C ASN A 52 3.74 19.38 -9.16
N ALA A 53 4.54 20.14 -8.43
CA ALA A 53 5.96 20.18 -8.68
C ALA A 53 6.67 18.86 -8.33
N PHE A 54 6.07 18.05 -7.46
CA PHE A 54 6.51 16.67 -7.23
C PHE A 54 6.37 15.80 -8.50
N ASP A 55 5.23 15.89 -9.18
CA ASP A 55 4.98 15.12 -10.41
C ASP A 55 5.93 15.59 -11.53
N ILE A 56 6.16 16.90 -11.65
CA ILE A 56 7.14 17.49 -12.60
C ILE A 56 8.56 16.98 -12.33
N ALA A 57 9.03 17.06 -11.09
CA ALA A 57 10.39 16.64 -10.73
C ALA A 57 10.61 15.13 -10.93
N THR A 58 9.61 14.31 -10.59
CA THR A 58 9.69 12.86 -10.80
C THR A 58 9.58 12.47 -12.27
N PHE A 59 8.90 13.26 -13.12
CA PHE A 59 8.91 13.05 -14.56
C PHE A 59 10.32 13.23 -15.14
N LYS A 60 11.02 14.28 -14.70
CA LYS A 60 12.42 14.52 -15.07
C LYS A 60 13.34 13.38 -14.66
N ALA A 61 13.14 12.81 -13.45
CA ALA A 61 13.89 11.63 -13.00
C ALA A 61 13.63 10.41 -13.92
N ALA A 62 12.36 10.11 -14.21
CA ALA A 62 11.98 9.00 -15.08
C ALA A 62 12.57 9.14 -16.50
N ARG A 63 12.54 10.35 -17.08
CA ARG A 63 13.19 10.64 -18.38
C ARG A 63 14.69 10.44 -18.39
N LYS A 64 15.35 10.53 -17.23
CA LYS A 64 16.79 10.27 -17.05
C LYS A 64 17.09 8.80 -16.74
N GLY A 65 16.09 7.92 -16.83
CA GLY A 65 16.25 6.48 -16.57
C GLY A 65 16.25 6.11 -15.09
N ILE A 66 15.91 7.05 -14.19
CA ILE A 66 15.88 6.84 -12.75
C ILE A 66 14.52 6.29 -12.34
N PHE A 67 14.51 5.12 -11.68
CA PHE A 67 13.27 4.53 -11.18
C PHE A 67 12.77 5.28 -9.95
N VAL A 68 11.48 5.58 -9.88
CA VAL A 68 10.88 6.28 -8.73
C VAL A 68 9.81 5.40 -8.09
N SER A 69 9.93 5.16 -6.79
CA SER A 69 8.94 4.46 -5.98
C SER A 69 8.35 5.38 -4.91
N CYS A 70 7.02 5.47 -4.93
CA CYS A 70 6.25 6.38 -4.10
C CYS A 70 5.24 5.62 -3.25
N SER A 71 5.02 6.07 -2.01
CA SER A 71 3.93 5.57 -1.16
C SER A 71 2.56 5.99 -1.72
N ALA A 72 1.54 5.12 -1.65
CA ALA A 72 0.18 5.47 -2.09
C ALA A 72 -0.51 6.55 -1.22
N GLY A 73 -0.15 6.62 0.07
CA GLY A 73 -0.82 7.45 1.07
C GLY A 73 -1.48 6.60 2.16
N ASN A 74 -1.78 7.22 3.29
CA ASN A 74 -2.36 6.57 4.47
C ASN A 74 -3.75 7.14 4.82
N GLN A 75 -4.55 7.48 3.79
CA GLN A 75 -5.87 8.12 3.93
C GLN A 75 -7.02 7.18 3.50
N GLY A 76 -6.77 5.88 3.38
CA GLY A 76 -7.83 4.87 3.27
C GLY A 76 -8.66 4.80 4.57
N PRO A 77 -9.80 4.09 4.57
CA PRO A 77 -10.25 3.11 3.58
C PRO A 77 -11.20 3.66 2.51
N ALA A 78 -11.48 4.96 2.47
CA ALA A 78 -12.38 5.51 1.45
C ALA A 78 -11.77 5.40 0.04
N GLU A 79 -12.63 5.25 -0.97
CA GLU A 79 -12.23 5.28 -2.39
C GLU A 79 -11.62 6.63 -2.78
N SER A 80 -10.78 6.63 -3.83
CA SER A 80 -10.18 7.85 -4.39
C SER A 80 -9.40 8.72 -3.39
N THR A 81 -8.69 8.06 -2.46
CA THR A 81 -7.85 8.68 -1.41
C THR A 81 -6.35 8.64 -1.75
N ILE A 82 -5.99 8.06 -2.90
CA ILE A 82 -4.61 8.00 -3.39
C ILE A 82 -4.04 9.38 -3.70
N SER A 83 -2.83 9.65 -3.21
CA SER A 83 -2.18 10.97 -3.39
C SER A 83 -1.18 10.96 -4.55
N ASN A 84 -0.26 9.98 -4.57
CA ASN A 84 0.75 9.86 -5.61
C ASN A 84 0.20 9.09 -6.81
N ARG A 85 -0.17 9.81 -7.88
CA ARG A 85 -1.04 9.32 -8.95
C ARG A 85 -0.45 9.36 -10.37
N ALA A 86 0.74 9.92 -10.57
CA ALA A 86 1.31 10.03 -11.91
C ALA A 86 1.73 8.66 -12.52
N PRO A 87 1.62 8.49 -13.85
CA PRO A 87 1.94 7.21 -14.50
C PRO A 87 3.44 6.84 -14.50
N TRP A 88 4.34 7.81 -14.41
CA TRP A 88 5.79 7.61 -14.59
C TRP A 88 6.56 7.14 -13.34
N TYR A 89 5.88 6.96 -12.21
CA TYR A 89 6.45 6.33 -11.01
C TYR A 89 5.60 5.17 -10.51
N LEU A 90 6.21 4.29 -9.71
CA LEU A 90 5.53 3.17 -9.06
C LEU A 90 4.87 3.63 -7.76
N THR A 91 3.55 3.51 -7.65
CA THR A 91 2.78 3.83 -6.43
C THR A 91 2.47 2.56 -5.64
N VAL A 92 2.86 2.52 -4.37
CA VAL A 92 2.88 1.30 -3.55
C VAL A 92 1.86 1.34 -2.42
N ALA A 93 0.94 0.37 -2.40
CA ALA A 93 0.00 0.11 -1.32
C ALA A 93 0.65 -0.69 -0.18
N ALA A 94 0.05 -0.63 1.01
CA ALA A 94 0.54 -1.33 2.20
C ALA A 94 -0.29 -2.57 2.52
N GLY A 95 0.39 -3.72 2.58
CA GLY A 95 -0.18 -4.98 3.02
C GLY A 95 0.49 -5.52 4.28
N THR A 96 -0.19 -6.44 4.94
CA THR A 96 0.36 -7.25 6.05
C THR A 96 1.40 -8.25 5.56
N MET A 97 2.06 -8.91 6.51
CA MET A 97 3.02 -9.98 6.30
C MET A 97 2.61 -11.18 7.15
N ASP A 98 3.15 -12.35 6.85
CA ASP A 98 2.91 -13.62 7.57
C ASP A 98 3.62 -13.68 8.94
N ARG A 99 3.86 -12.51 9.54
CA ARG A 99 4.48 -12.32 10.85
C ARG A 99 3.56 -11.50 11.74
N SER A 100 3.35 -12.01 12.97
CA SER A 100 2.59 -11.34 14.01
C SER A 100 3.42 -11.22 15.29
N ILE A 101 3.37 -10.06 15.94
CA ILE A 101 3.95 -9.87 17.29
C ILE A 101 2.83 -10.09 18.30
N LYS A 102 2.58 -11.36 18.61
CA LYS A 102 1.32 -11.85 19.16
C LYS A 102 1.20 -11.60 20.67
N ALA A 103 0.09 -10.98 21.05
CA ALA A 103 -0.33 -10.74 22.42
C ALA A 103 -1.80 -11.12 22.58
N VAL A 104 -2.07 -12.29 23.16
CA VAL A 104 -3.41 -12.86 23.27
C VAL A 104 -4.13 -12.27 24.48
N VAL A 105 -5.34 -11.75 24.28
CA VAL A 105 -6.23 -11.37 25.36
C VAL A 105 -7.00 -12.60 25.80
N LYS A 106 -6.90 -12.96 27.09
CA LYS A 106 -7.68 -14.05 27.69
C LYS A 106 -8.65 -13.48 28.72
N LEU A 107 -9.94 -13.65 28.47
CA LEU A 107 -11.01 -13.16 29.36
C LEU A 107 -11.23 -14.11 30.53
N GLY A 108 -11.90 -13.62 31.58
CA GLY A 108 -12.20 -14.40 32.79
C GLY A 108 -13.18 -15.56 32.57
N ASP A 109 -13.93 -15.56 31.46
CA ASP A 109 -14.77 -16.68 31.03
C ASP A 109 -14.01 -17.73 30.19
N GLY A 110 -12.72 -17.50 29.94
CA GLY A 110 -11.83 -18.40 29.22
C GLY A 110 -11.71 -18.15 27.72
N GLN A 111 -12.48 -17.22 27.14
CA GLN A 111 -12.33 -16.84 25.72
C GLN A 111 -10.96 -16.20 25.46
N GLU A 112 -10.38 -16.49 24.30
CA GLU A 112 -9.08 -15.98 23.87
C GLU A 112 -9.21 -15.23 22.54
N PHE A 113 -8.59 -14.06 22.45
CA PHE A 113 -8.62 -13.19 21.27
C PHE A 113 -7.22 -12.80 20.85
N GLU A 114 -6.95 -12.87 19.56
CA GLU A 114 -5.64 -12.56 19.02
C GLU A 114 -5.45 -11.05 18.85
N GLY A 115 -4.35 -10.53 19.36
CA GLY A 115 -3.96 -9.16 19.13
C GLY A 115 -2.45 -9.02 18.97
N GLN A 116 -2.02 -7.78 18.72
CA GLN A 116 -0.61 -7.46 18.49
C GLN A 116 -0.14 -6.30 19.39
N THR A 117 1.14 -6.36 19.73
CA THR A 117 1.83 -5.30 20.48
C THR A 117 3.33 -5.54 20.48
N VAL A 118 4.11 -4.54 20.87
CA VAL A 118 5.48 -4.73 21.34
C VAL A 118 5.53 -4.33 22.82
N PHE A 119 5.83 -5.31 23.67
CA PHE A 119 5.99 -5.13 25.11
C PHE A 119 7.02 -6.10 25.67
N ASP A 120 7.67 -5.70 26.77
CA ASP A 120 8.64 -6.51 27.50
C ASP A 120 7.91 -7.53 28.40
N GLN A 121 7.79 -8.77 27.89
CA GLN A 121 7.01 -9.84 28.53
C GLN A 121 7.43 -10.13 29.98
N ASP A 122 8.70 -9.91 30.34
CA ASP A 122 9.21 -10.19 31.68
C ASP A 122 8.66 -9.20 32.73
N LYS A 123 8.10 -8.07 32.27
CA LYS A 123 7.47 -7.04 33.13
C LYS A 123 5.99 -7.29 33.41
N PHE A 124 5.39 -8.34 32.85
CA PHE A 124 3.99 -8.67 33.10
C PHE A 124 3.77 -10.17 33.16
N PRO A 125 3.58 -10.76 34.37
CA PRO A 125 3.47 -12.20 34.56
C PRO A 125 2.10 -12.78 34.13
N SER A 126 1.38 -12.12 33.22
CA SER A 126 0.04 -12.50 32.77
C SER A 126 -0.97 -12.72 33.92
N THR A 127 -0.93 -11.83 34.92
CA THR A 127 -1.92 -11.83 36.00
C THR A 127 -3.30 -11.41 35.47
N SER A 128 -4.37 -12.06 35.94
CA SER A 128 -5.75 -11.64 35.65
C SER A 128 -6.10 -10.37 36.43
N LEU A 129 -6.59 -9.36 35.72
CA LEU A 129 -6.93 -8.05 36.27
C LEU A 129 -8.41 -7.74 36.04
N PRO A 130 -9.08 -7.02 36.96
CA PRO A 130 -10.40 -6.47 36.71
C PRO A 130 -10.38 -5.55 35.48
N LEU A 131 -11.39 -5.68 34.63
CA LEU A 131 -11.60 -4.79 33.50
C LEU A 131 -12.35 -3.55 33.95
N THR A 132 -11.93 -2.40 33.45
CA THR A 132 -12.68 -1.15 33.51
C THR A 132 -12.81 -0.58 32.11
N PHE A 133 -13.98 0.00 31.83
CA PHE A 133 -14.19 0.76 30.61
C PHE A 133 -14.53 2.19 31.04
N PRO A 134 -13.60 3.13 30.87
CA PRO A 134 -13.71 4.41 31.55
C PRO A 134 -14.85 5.29 31.03
N ILE A 135 -15.44 4.96 29.88
CA ILE A 135 -16.43 5.80 29.21
C ILE A 135 -17.48 4.92 28.57
N PRO A 136 -18.78 5.10 28.83
CA PRO A 136 -19.81 4.38 28.11
C PRO A 136 -19.92 4.94 26.69
N PHE A 137 -19.24 4.35 25.71
CA PHE A 137 -19.57 4.56 24.31
C PHE A 137 -19.72 3.24 23.56
N GLY A 138 -20.78 3.18 22.75
CA GLY A 138 -21.13 2.05 21.91
C GLY A 138 -20.20 1.94 20.70
N ILE A 139 -20.07 0.72 20.21
CA ILE A 139 -19.40 0.37 18.97
C ILE A 139 -20.03 1.21 17.83
N GLY A 140 -19.32 2.22 17.29
CA GLY A 140 -19.81 3.09 16.19
C GLY A 140 -19.67 4.62 16.34
N ALA A 141 -18.90 5.14 17.31
CA ALA A 141 -18.61 6.58 17.41
C ALA A 141 -17.70 7.08 16.27
N GLU A 142 -17.84 8.36 15.87
CA GLU A 142 -17.02 9.00 14.83
C GLU A 142 -15.52 8.97 15.17
N GLU A 143 -14.67 8.97 14.14
CA GLU A 143 -13.20 8.81 14.19
C GLU A 143 -12.45 9.80 15.12
N THR A 144 -13.12 10.84 15.61
CA THR A 144 -12.53 11.87 16.48
C THR A 144 -12.47 11.48 17.96
N ASP A 145 -13.21 10.45 18.40
CA ASP A 145 -13.24 10.01 19.80
C ASP A 145 -12.06 9.06 20.09
N ASN A 146 -10.94 9.68 20.45
CA ASN A 146 -9.77 8.98 20.93
C ASN A 146 -9.79 8.92 22.47
N CYS A 147 -9.41 7.77 23.02
CA CYS A 147 -9.33 7.56 24.48
C CYS A 147 -8.53 8.66 25.22
N ASN A 148 -7.67 9.43 24.53
CA ASN A 148 -6.88 10.51 25.12
C ASN A 148 -7.67 11.79 25.37
N ASP A 149 -8.57 12.20 24.48
CA ASP A 149 -9.37 13.42 24.65
C ASP A 149 -10.52 13.17 25.64
N ASP A 150 -11.07 11.96 25.64
CA ASP A 150 -12.18 11.61 26.52
C ASP A 150 -11.73 11.32 27.96
N LEU A 151 -10.51 10.80 28.12
CA LEU A 151 -9.89 10.67 29.44
C LEU A 151 -9.45 12.00 30.06
N LYS A 152 -9.37 13.10 29.28
CA LYS A 152 -9.09 14.46 29.80
C LYS A 152 -10.37 15.19 30.25
N THR A 153 -11.54 14.85 29.70
CA THR A 153 -12.81 15.55 29.95
C THR A 153 -13.55 15.05 31.19
N LEU A 154 -13.32 13.80 31.60
CA LEU A 154 -13.89 13.21 32.82
C LEU A 154 -12.90 13.32 34.00
N ASN A 155 -13.39 13.37 35.25
CA ASN A 155 -12.53 13.26 36.43
C ASN A 155 -11.95 11.83 36.50
N PRO A 156 -10.69 11.60 36.09
CA PRO A 156 -10.29 10.26 35.67
C PRO A 156 -9.96 9.32 36.84
N LYS A 157 -9.73 9.90 38.03
CA LYS A 157 -9.44 9.16 39.28
C LYS A 157 -10.65 8.39 39.81
N ASP A 158 -11.86 8.77 39.40
CA ASP A 158 -13.09 8.12 39.84
C ASP A 158 -13.42 6.87 38.99
N ILE A 159 -12.66 6.64 37.92
CA ILE A 159 -13.02 5.72 36.84
C ILE A 159 -11.98 4.59 36.65
N VAL A 160 -10.68 4.94 36.65
CA VAL A 160 -9.60 3.95 36.57
C VAL A 160 -9.02 3.73 37.96
N LYS A 161 -9.22 2.55 38.55
CA LYS A 161 -8.65 2.22 39.86
C LYS A 161 -7.29 1.55 39.70
N LYS A 162 -6.49 1.66 40.76
CA LYS A 162 -5.18 1.00 40.85
C LYS A 162 -5.34 -0.52 40.66
N GLY A 163 -4.61 -1.08 39.71
CA GLY A 163 -4.61 -2.53 39.45
C GLY A 163 -5.60 -2.99 38.37
N GLU A 164 -6.33 -2.08 37.73
CA GLU A 164 -7.29 -2.43 36.68
C GLU A 164 -6.64 -2.44 35.28
N MET A 165 -7.23 -3.23 34.38
CA MET A 165 -6.94 -3.23 32.95
C MET A 165 -8.01 -2.41 32.23
N VAL A 166 -7.56 -1.46 31.41
CA VAL A 166 -8.43 -0.48 30.75
C VAL A 166 -8.77 -0.94 29.33
N LEU A 167 -10.06 -1.04 29.02
CA LEU A 167 -10.54 -1.15 27.64
C LEU A 167 -10.49 0.24 26.97
N CYS A 168 -9.91 0.35 25.78
CA CYS A 168 -9.78 1.62 25.05
C CYS A 168 -9.92 1.42 23.54
N ASN A 169 -10.40 2.45 22.82
CA ASN A 169 -10.35 2.44 21.35
C ASN A 169 -8.89 2.53 20.85
N ALA A 170 -8.57 1.79 19.78
CA ALA A 170 -7.22 1.66 19.24
C ALA A 170 -6.66 2.93 18.56
N LEU A 171 -7.52 3.89 18.20
CA LEU A 171 -7.11 5.18 17.60
C LEU A 171 -6.43 6.16 18.58
N GLY A 172 -6.20 5.76 19.83
CA GLY A 172 -5.46 6.55 20.81
C GLY A 172 -3.96 6.67 20.49
N SER A 173 -3.41 7.88 20.58
CA SER A 173 -1.99 8.12 20.37
C SER A 173 -1.11 7.50 21.49
N PRO A 174 0.19 7.22 21.25
CA PRO A 174 1.13 6.67 22.25
C PRO A 174 1.14 7.32 23.65
N PRO A 175 0.83 8.62 23.85
CA PRO A 175 0.63 9.22 25.17
C PRO A 175 -0.46 8.56 26.02
N LEU A 176 -1.39 7.80 25.42
CA LEU A 176 -2.50 7.15 26.11
C LEU A 176 -2.02 6.20 27.21
N GLY A 177 -1.02 5.37 26.92
CA GLY A 177 -0.48 4.45 27.91
C GLY A 177 0.14 5.18 29.11
N LYS A 178 0.81 6.32 28.87
CA LYS A 178 1.36 7.15 29.96
C LYS A 178 0.24 7.77 30.81
N TYR A 179 -0.86 8.15 30.17
CA TYR A 179 -2.02 8.69 30.86
C TYR A 179 -2.69 7.63 31.75
N VAL A 180 -3.00 6.46 31.19
CA VAL A 180 -3.56 5.32 31.95
C VAL A 180 -2.65 4.92 33.11
N GLN A 181 -1.33 4.91 32.90
CA GLN A 181 -0.36 4.63 33.95
C GLN A 181 -0.41 5.66 35.09
N LYS A 182 -0.52 6.96 34.77
CA LYS A 182 -0.65 8.04 35.77
C LYS A 182 -1.91 7.91 36.62
N LEU A 183 -2.98 7.35 36.07
CA LEU A 183 -4.22 7.08 36.81
C LEU A 183 -4.16 5.80 37.67
N GLY A 184 -3.12 4.98 37.52
CA GLY A 184 -2.96 3.71 38.25
C GLY A 184 -3.42 2.47 37.48
N GLY A 185 -3.85 2.63 36.22
CA GLY A 185 -4.13 1.51 35.33
C GLY A 185 -2.87 0.68 35.06
N THR A 186 -3.03 -0.63 34.97
CA THR A 186 -1.91 -1.61 34.94
C THR A 186 -1.70 -2.23 33.57
N ALA A 187 -2.75 -2.31 32.74
CA ALA A 187 -2.69 -2.85 31.39
C ALA A 187 -3.81 -2.25 30.52
N MET A 188 -3.77 -2.47 29.20
CA MET A 188 -4.79 -2.00 28.26
C MET A 188 -5.20 -3.05 27.23
N ILE A 189 -6.46 -3.09 26.83
CA ILE A 189 -6.89 -3.74 25.59
C ILE A 189 -7.34 -2.65 24.64
N LEU A 190 -6.71 -2.60 23.47
CA LEU A 190 -7.00 -1.65 22.42
C LEU A 190 -7.95 -2.30 21.42
N LEU A 191 -9.19 -1.82 21.43
CA LEU A 191 -10.31 -2.30 20.66
C LEU A 191 -10.35 -1.54 19.32
N ASN A 192 -10.18 -2.23 18.20
CA ASN A 192 -10.39 -1.61 16.89
C ASN A 192 -11.86 -1.19 16.71
N GLY A 193 -12.07 -0.01 16.13
CA GLY A 193 -13.36 0.37 15.54
C GLY A 193 -13.56 -0.28 14.16
N GLU A 194 -14.75 -0.10 13.61
CA GLU A 194 -15.16 -0.72 12.33
C GLU A 194 -14.17 -0.38 11.21
N THR A 195 -13.79 0.89 11.05
CA THR A 195 -12.83 1.35 10.00
C THR A 195 -11.50 0.59 10.01
N LEU A 196 -10.96 0.24 11.19
CA LEU A 196 -9.67 -0.46 11.30
C LEU A 196 -9.79 -1.95 10.95
N GLY A 197 -10.99 -2.52 11.11
CA GLY A 197 -11.27 -3.92 10.83
C GLY A 197 -10.29 -4.86 11.52
N TYR A 198 -9.65 -5.71 10.72
CA TYR A 198 -8.64 -6.69 11.14
C TYR A 198 -7.21 -6.14 11.17
N THR A 199 -6.99 -4.88 10.77
CA THR A 199 -5.64 -4.28 10.80
C THR A 199 -5.21 -4.00 12.25
N THR A 200 -4.19 -4.70 12.74
CA THR A 200 -3.67 -4.56 14.11
C THR A 200 -2.19 -4.15 14.13
N PHE A 201 -1.80 -3.36 15.14
CA PHE A 201 -0.46 -2.76 15.20
C PHE A 201 0.42 -3.33 16.30
N ALA A 202 1.65 -3.68 15.94
CA ALA A 202 2.71 -4.10 16.84
C ALA A 202 3.53 -2.88 17.33
N GLU A 203 2.86 -1.83 17.76
CA GLU A 203 3.54 -0.66 18.32
C GLU A 203 4.08 -0.95 19.71
N TYR A 204 5.18 -0.30 20.07
CA TYR A 204 5.67 -0.30 21.44
C TYR A 204 4.67 0.39 22.37
N ARG A 205 4.38 -0.25 23.50
CA ARG A 205 3.48 0.28 24.53
C ARG A 205 4.20 0.40 25.87
N VAL A 206 3.95 1.51 26.58
CA VAL A 206 4.54 1.77 27.91
C VAL A 206 3.89 0.93 29.02
N LEU A 207 2.68 0.44 28.78
CA LEU A 207 1.96 -0.52 29.61
C LEU A 207 1.77 -1.82 28.81
N PRO A 208 1.63 -2.98 29.49
CA PRO A 208 1.16 -4.20 28.85
C PRO A 208 -0.13 -3.91 28.09
N ALA A 209 -0.15 -4.19 26.80
CA ALA A 209 -1.33 -3.93 25.99
C ALA A 209 -1.48 -4.95 24.87
N SER A 210 -2.68 -5.08 24.32
CA SER A 210 -2.93 -5.84 23.11
C SER A 210 -3.96 -5.12 22.25
N GLN A 211 -3.66 -4.91 20.97
CA GLN A 211 -4.61 -4.40 20.01
C GLN A 211 -5.26 -5.53 19.23
N VAL A 212 -6.59 -5.61 19.31
CA VAL A 212 -7.41 -6.69 18.72
C VAL A 212 -8.23 -6.18 17.55
N SER A 213 -8.68 -7.10 16.69
CA SER A 213 -9.55 -6.80 15.55
C SER A 213 -10.90 -6.23 15.98
N TYR A 214 -11.63 -5.60 15.05
CA TYR A 214 -12.99 -5.08 15.31
C TYR A 214 -13.96 -6.19 15.74
N THR A 215 -13.87 -7.36 15.11
CA THR A 215 -14.76 -8.48 15.40
C THR A 215 -14.50 -9.06 16.79
N ASP A 216 -13.23 -9.11 17.22
CA ASP A 216 -12.87 -9.55 18.57
C ASP A 216 -13.16 -8.47 19.61
N ALA A 217 -12.96 -7.20 19.26
CA ALA A 217 -13.33 -6.07 20.10
C ALA A 217 -14.82 -6.11 20.48
N SER A 218 -15.70 -6.39 19.51
CA SER A 218 -17.14 -6.50 19.73
C SER A 218 -17.52 -7.61 20.73
N LYS A 219 -16.81 -8.73 20.69
CA LYS A 219 -17.01 -9.87 21.62
C LYS A 219 -16.49 -9.53 23.02
N ILE A 220 -15.31 -8.93 23.12
CA ILE A 220 -14.74 -8.47 24.40
C ILE A 220 -15.65 -7.44 25.07
N PHE A 221 -16.19 -6.50 24.29
CA PHE A 221 -17.12 -5.50 24.79
C PHE A 221 -18.45 -6.11 25.27
N SER A 222 -18.96 -7.11 24.55
CA SER A 222 -20.16 -7.85 24.94
C SER A 222 -19.95 -8.65 26.24
N TYR A 223 -18.77 -9.25 26.43
CA TYR A 223 -18.38 -9.88 27.70
C TYR A 223 -18.33 -8.87 28.84
N PHE A 224 -17.70 -7.71 28.62
CA PHE A 224 -17.59 -6.66 29.63
C PHE A 224 -18.97 -6.22 30.14
N ASN A 225 -19.95 -6.02 29.25
CA ASN A 225 -21.30 -5.58 29.61
C ASN A 225 -22.17 -6.66 30.27
N SER A 226 -21.90 -7.94 30.00
CA SER A 226 -22.71 -9.06 30.52
C SER A 226 -22.17 -9.63 31.84
N SER A 227 -20.90 -9.39 32.17
CA SER A 227 -20.27 -9.88 33.40
C SER A 227 -20.42 -8.88 34.55
N THR A 228 -20.72 -9.39 35.75
CA THR A 228 -20.77 -8.56 36.97
C THR A 228 -19.40 -8.23 37.54
N LYS A 229 -18.36 -9.00 37.16
CA LYS A 229 -16.95 -8.83 37.57
C LYS A 229 -16.05 -9.21 36.40
N PRO A 230 -16.03 -8.42 35.32
CA PRO A 230 -15.24 -8.74 34.14
C PRO A 230 -13.76 -8.71 34.49
N THR A 231 -13.01 -9.73 34.05
CA THR A 231 -11.56 -9.80 34.22
C THR A 231 -10.90 -10.24 32.92
N ALA A 232 -9.63 -9.90 32.75
CA ALA A 232 -8.82 -10.40 31.64
C ALA A 232 -7.34 -10.40 31.98
N THR A 233 -6.56 -11.14 31.19
CA THR A 233 -5.11 -11.04 31.15
C THR A 233 -4.59 -10.98 29.72
N ILE A 234 -3.32 -10.62 29.56
CA ILE A 234 -2.60 -10.61 28.28
C ILE A 234 -1.48 -11.63 28.35
N ILE A 235 -1.47 -12.55 27.38
CA ILE A 235 -0.46 -13.58 27.22
C ILE A 235 0.41 -13.21 26.03
N PHE A 236 1.65 -12.80 26.29
CA PHE A 236 2.63 -12.49 25.24
C PHE A 236 3.20 -13.78 24.67
N LYS A 237 3.14 -13.92 23.34
CA LYS A 237 3.68 -15.07 22.60
C LYS A 237 4.90 -14.70 21.76
N GLY A 238 5.27 -13.41 21.74
CA GLY A 238 6.40 -12.91 20.95
C GLY A 238 6.13 -12.94 19.44
N THR A 239 7.18 -13.14 18.65
CA THR A 239 7.07 -13.19 17.19
C THR A 239 6.63 -14.58 16.73
N ILE A 240 5.52 -14.64 15.99
CA ILE A 240 5.07 -15.84 15.28
C ILE A 240 5.18 -15.57 13.79
N ILE A 241 5.68 -16.54 13.03
CA ILE A 241 5.84 -16.48 11.58
C ILE A 241 5.26 -17.76 10.98
N GLY A 242 4.54 -17.64 9.87
CA GLY A 242 4.18 -18.77 9.01
C GLY A 242 2.75 -18.72 8.50
N LYS A 243 2.37 -19.78 7.78
CA LYS A 243 1.13 -19.89 7.01
C LYS A 243 -0.17 -19.83 7.83
N SER A 244 -0.11 -20.00 9.15
CA SER A 244 -1.28 -19.81 10.01
C SER A 244 -1.71 -18.34 10.10
N ILE A 245 -0.88 -17.40 9.65
CA ILE A 245 -1.19 -15.98 9.56
C ILE A 245 -1.52 -15.69 8.10
N GLU A 246 -2.77 -15.40 7.81
CA GLU A 246 -3.22 -15.01 6.47
C GLU A 246 -2.52 -13.72 6.05
N ALA A 247 -1.77 -13.79 4.95
CA ALA A 247 -1.03 -12.64 4.43
C ALA A 247 -0.68 -12.78 2.94
N PRO A 248 -0.64 -11.66 2.20
CA PRO A 248 -0.95 -10.31 2.68
C PRO A 248 -2.44 -10.01 2.67
N THR A 249 -2.84 -9.09 3.53
CA THR A 249 -4.13 -8.40 3.55
C THR A 249 -3.87 -6.91 3.39
N VAL A 250 -4.70 -6.19 2.63
CA VAL A 250 -4.56 -4.73 2.46
C VAL A 250 -4.87 -4.02 3.78
N ALA A 251 -3.99 -3.12 4.20
CA ALA A 251 -4.17 -2.38 5.45
C ALA A 251 -5.28 -1.33 5.35
N TYR A 252 -6.01 -1.10 6.44
CA TYR A 252 -7.14 -0.14 6.47
C TYR A 252 -6.75 1.26 5.97
N PHE A 253 -5.59 1.75 6.41
CA PHE A 253 -5.12 3.10 6.10
C PHE A 253 -4.62 3.23 4.66
N SER A 254 -4.33 2.12 3.95
CA SER A 254 -3.72 2.18 2.61
C SER A 254 -4.67 2.90 1.65
N SER A 255 -4.22 4.05 1.14
CA SER A 255 -5.02 4.86 0.22
C SER A 255 -5.41 4.08 -1.05
N ARG A 256 -6.62 4.35 -1.56
CA ARG A 256 -7.27 3.59 -2.64
C ARG A 256 -7.46 4.44 -3.89
N GLY A 257 -7.46 3.76 -5.03
CA GLY A 257 -7.94 4.32 -6.29
C GLY A 257 -9.46 4.44 -6.36
N PRO A 258 -9.99 4.83 -7.53
CA PRO A 258 -9.25 5.31 -8.70
C PRO A 258 -8.53 6.66 -8.44
N SER A 259 -7.57 7.00 -9.29
CA SER A 259 -6.96 8.35 -9.29
C SER A 259 -7.99 9.40 -9.74
N LYS A 260 -8.10 10.53 -9.02
CA LYS A 260 -8.98 11.63 -9.46
C LYS A 260 -8.54 12.33 -10.75
N GLU A 261 -7.26 12.29 -11.11
CA GLU A 261 -6.74 12.92 -12.35
C GLU A 261 -6.87 11.99 -13.55
N THR A 262 -6.48 10.74 -13.33
CA THR A 262 -6.25 9.75 -14.37
C THR A 262 -6.95 8.45 -13.98
N PRO A 263 -8.28 8.47 -13.86
CA PRO A 263 -9.01 7.35 -13.28
C PRO A 263 -8.94 6.08 -14.15
N ASP A 264 -8.62 6.21 -15.45
CA ASP A 264 -8.40 5.08 -16.37
C ASP A 264 -6.93 4.59 -16.38
N VAL A 265 -6.08 5.06 -15.45
CA VAL A 265 -4.75 4.50 -15.16
C VAL A 265 -4.77 3.93 -13.73
N LEU A 266 -4.49 2.62 -13.60
CA LEU A 266 -4.60 1.92 -12.32
C LEU A 266 -3.67 2.55 -11.27
N LYS A 267 -4.26 2.88 -10.12
CA LYS A 267 -3.55 3.26 -8.90
C LYS A 267 -4.27 2.65 -7.68
N PRO A 268 -3.54 2.16 -6.66
CA PRO A 268 -2.08 1.99 -6.61
C PRO A 268 -1.59 0.98 -7.66
N ASP A 269 -0.29 0.93 -7.91
CA ASP A 269 0.28 0.04 -8.93
C ASP A 269 0.50 -1.38 -8.39
N ILE A 270 0.91 -1.49 -7.12
CA ILE A 270 1.37 -2.74 -6.51
C ILE A 270 1.15 -2.71 -4.99
N LEU A 271 1.00 -3.89 -4.38
CA LEU A 271 0.98 -4.11 -2.94
C LEU A 271 2.36 -4.56 -2.43
N GLY A 272 2.84 -3.94 -1.36
CA GLY A 272 4.08 -4.32 -0.69
C GLY A 272 3.93 -4.42 0.83
N PRO A 273 4.92 -5.02 1.53
CA PRO A 273 4.90 -5.11 3.00
C PRO A 273 4.96 -3.72 3.64
N GLY A 274 3.90 -3.33 4.35
CA GLY A 274 3.77 -2.00 4.93
C GLY A 274 3.19 -1.95 6.34
N VAL A 275 2.80 -3.09 6.91
CA VAL A 275 2.25 -3.15 8.29
C VAL A 275 3.26 -3.82 9.22
N ASN A 276 3.48 -3.21 10.38
CA ASN A 276 4.36 -3.72 11.44
C ASN A 276 5.76 -4.04 10.90
N VAL A 277 6.34 -3.13 10.12
CA VAL A 277 7.69 -3.26 9.56
C VAL A 277 8.71 -2.83 10.61
N LEU A 278 9.71 -3.67 10.87
CA LEU A 278 10.82 -3.36 11.78
C LEU A 278 11.92 -2.66 10.99
N GLY A 279 12.27 -1.43 11.37
CA GLY A 279 13.32 -0.65 10.72
C GLY A 279 14.22 0.05 11.72
N ALA A 280 15.39 0.52 11.25
CA ALA A 280 16.29 1.32 12.07
C ALA A 280 15.62 2.62 12.53
N TRP A 281 15.94 3.07 13.74
CA TRP A 281 15.31 4.21 14.39
C TRP A 281 16.34 5.06 15.10
N ILE A 282 16.22 6.38 15.02
CA ILE A 282 17.22 7.32 15.53
C ILE A 282 17.23 7.48 17.06
N LYS A 283 16.15 7.11 17.74
CA LYS A 283 16.00 7.22 19.20
C LYS A 283 15.69 5.84 19.80
N PRO A 284 16.06 5.57 21.06
CA PRO A 284 15.60 4.38 21.76
C PRO A 284 14.08 4.31 21.82
N VAL A 285 13.53 3.17 21.42
CA VAL A 285 12.11 2.87 21.60
C VAL A 285 11.91 2.41 23.04
N GLY A 286 10.94 2.98 23.73
CA GLY A 286 10.57 2.58 25.10
C GLY A 286 11.35 3.21 26.25
N HIS A 287 11.78 4.47 26.12
CA HIS A 287 12.42 5.19 27.23
C HIS A 287 11.42 5.65 28.31
N ASP A 288 11.77 5.41 29.57
CA ASP A 288 11.21 6.12 30.72
C ASP A 288 11.87 7.50 30.87
N GLU A 289 11.19 8.44 31.53
CA GLU A 289 11.71 9.80 31.78
C GLU A 289 12.83 9.83 32.85
N LYS A 290 13.23 8.67 33.38
CA LYS A 290 14.22 8.53 34.47
C LYS A 290 15.56 7.93 34.03
N GLY A 291 15.71 7.59 32.75
CA GLY A 291 16.97 7.10 32.20
C GLY A 291 17.39 5.73 32.76
N SER A 292 16.47 4.97 33.36
CA SER A 292 16.77 3.62 33.85
C SER A 292 16.69 2.60 32.73
N ASN A 293 17.81 1.94 32.46
CA ASN A 293 18.04 0.90 31.47
C ASN A 293 16.83 -0.03 31.21
N VAL A 294 16.33 -0.04 29.97
CA VAL A 294 15.60 -1.18 29.41
C VAL A 294 16.45 -1.81 28.30
N PRO A 295 16.81 -3.10 28.40
CA PRO A 295 17.54 -3.81 27.37
C PRO A 295 16.59 -4.35 26.29
N TYR A 296 17.06 -4.30 25.02
CA TYR A 296 16.42 -4.67 23.75
C TYR A 296 15.49 -3.60 23.11
N MET A 297 15.81 -3.22 21.86
CA MET A 297 15.24 -2.13 21.01
C MET A 297 15.87 -0.73 21.09
N LYS A 298 17.21 -0.62 21.19
CA LYS A 298 17.86 0.72 21.27
C LYS A 298 17.73 1.58 20.00
N TYR A 299 17.57 0.99 18.82
CA TYR A 299 17.53 1.75 17.56
C TYR A 299 16.72 1.03 16.47
N PHE A 300 15.68 0.30 16.86
CA PHE A 300 14.75 -0.32 15.91
C PHE A 300 13.32 -0.09 16.38
N ASN A 301 12.44 0.23 15.44
CA ASN A 301 11.03 0.50 15.71
C ASN A 301 10.14 -0.24 14.72
N PHE A 302 8.98 -0.67 15.21
CA PHE A 302 7.90 -1.16 14.36
C PHE A 302 7.05 0.02 13.93
N LEU A 303 6.93 0.22 12.62
CA LEU A 303 6.05 1.22 12.03
C LEU A 303 5.20 0.61 10.94
N SER A 304 4.06 1.26 10.70
CA SER A 304 3.13 0.90 9.65
C SER A 304 2.87 2.10 8.76
N GLY A 305 2.69 1.85 7.47
CA GLY A 305 2.42 2.88 6.48
C GLY A 305 2.79 2.41 5.08
N THR A 306 2.18 3.05 4.08
CA THR A 306 2.67 2.97 2.69
C THR A 306 4.10 3.52 2.56
N SER A 307 4.52 4.37 3.50
CA SER A 307 5.90 4.80 3.72
C SER A 307 6.88 3.68 4.06
N MET A 308 6.40 2.53 4.55
CA MET A 308 7.22 1.34 4.79
C MET A 308 7.19 0.41 3.57
N ALA A 309 6.10 0.40 2.81
CA ALA A 309 5.99 -0.41 1.59
C ALA A 309 6.85 0.13 0.43
N ALA A 310 6.83 1.45 0.18
CA ALA A 310 7.61 2.08 -0.88
C ALA A 310 9.13 1.74 -0.85
N PRO A 311 9.85 1.80 0.29
CA PRO A 311 11.26 1.43 0.32
C PRO A 311 11.53 -0.06 0.11
N HIS A 312 10.57 -0.96 0.40
CA HIS A 312 10.71 -2.37 -0.01
C HIS A 312 10.79 -2.47 -1.54
N LEU A 313 9.86 -1.83 -2.24
CA LEU A 313 9.80 -1.83 -3.70
C LEU A 313 10.96 -1.07 -4.33
N SER A 314 11.46 -0.01 -3.68
CA SER A 314 12.67 0.69 -4.11
C SER A 314 13.88 -0.24 -4.11
N GLY A 315 14.07 -1.02 -3.04
CA GLY A 315 15.16 -1.98 -2.99
C GLY A 315 14.99 -3.16 -3.95
N ILE A 316 13.76 -3.59 -4.24
CA ILE A 316 13.49 -4.59 -5.29
C ILE A 316 13.84 -4.02 -6.67
N ALA A 317 13.43 -2.79 -6.96
CA ALA A 317 13.77 -2.10 -8.21
C ALA A 317 15.30 -1.93 -8.38
N ALA A 318 16.03 -1.65 -7.30
CA ALA A 318 17.50 -1.57 -7.34
C ALA A 318 18.14 -2.92 -7.72
N LEU A 319 17.62 -4.04 -7.20
CA LEU A 319 18.10 -5.38 -7.58
C LEU A 319 17.75 -5.73 -9.03
N ILE A 320 16.56 -5.34 -9.50
CA ILE A 320 16.18 -5.52 -10.91
C ILE A 320 17.08 -4.68 -11.81
N LYS A 321 17.33 -3.41 -11.48
CA LYS A 321 18.23 -2.52 -12.23
C LYS A 321 19.68 -3.03 -12.23
N GLN A 322 20.15 -3.63 -11.14
CA GLN A 322 21.46 -4.29 -11.11
C GLN A 322 21.54 -5.45 -12.10
N LYS A 323 20.47 -6.26 -12.20
CA LYS A 323 20.41 -7.40 -13.14
C LYS A 323 20.21 -6.95 -14.59
N HIS A 324 19.45 -5.87 -14.80
CA HIS A 324 19.08 -5.32 -16.10
C HIS A 324 19.40 -3.81 -16.15
N PRO A 325 20.68 -3.43 -16.33
CA PRO A 325 21.12 -2.02 -16.23
C PRO A 325 20.52 -1.10 -17.29
N ASP A 326 20.16 -1.66 -18.43
CA ASP A 326 19.61 -0.98 -19.61
C ASP A 326 18.08 -0.77 -19.55
N TRP A 327 17.39 -1.45 -18.64
CA TRP A 327 15.94 -1.32 -18.54
C TRP A 327 15.50 0.08 -18.13
N SER A 328 14.47 0.58 -18.81
CA SER A 328 13.80 1.82 -18.46
C SER A 328 13.07 1.70 -17.11
N PRO A 329 12.74 2.83 -16.46
CA PRO A 329 11.86 2.84 -15.29
C PRO A 329 10.50 2.16 -15.56
N ALA A 330 9.95 2.31 -16.77
CA ALA A 330 8.68 1.71 -17.16
C ALA A 330 8.79 0.18 -17.31
N ALA A 331 9.90 -0.33 -17.88
CA ALA A 331 10.16 -1.76 -17.98
C ALA A 331 10.30 -2.42 -16.59
N ILE A 332 11.02 -1.79 -15.66
CA ILE A 332 11.14 -2.27 -14.27
C ILE A 332 9.78 -2.28 -13.57
N LYS A 333 9.01 -1.20 -13.73
CA LYS A 333 7.64 -1.11 -13.21
C LYS A 333 6.74 -2.21 -13.78
N SER A 334 6.81 -2.44 -15.09
CA SER A 334 6.08 -3.51 -15.76
C SER A 334 6.46 -4.88 -15.20
N ALA A 335 7.75 -5.16 -15.02
CA ALA A 335 8.21 -6.43 -14.48
C ALA A 335 7.65 -6.69 -13.07
N ILE A 336 7.63 -5.66 -12.22
CA ILE A 336 7.06 -5.72 -10.87
C ILE A 336 5.54 -5.98 -10.92
N MET A 337 4.81 -5.26 -11.77
CA MET A 337 3.34 -5.35 -11.83
C MET A 337 2.88 -6.68 -12.46
N THR A 338 3.45 -7.06 -13.59
CA THR A 338 2.95 -8.21 -14.39
C THR A 338 3.24 -9.57 -13.77
N THR A 339 4.16 -9.62 -12.81
CA THR A 339 4.56 -10.83 -12.08
C THR A 339 4.01 -10.90 -10.66
N ALA A 340 3.20 -9.91 -10.26
CA ALA A 340 2.57 -9.84 -8.95
C ALA A 340 1.58 -10.99 -8.73
N SER A 341 1.34 -11.32 -7.45
CA SER A 341 0.36 -12.31 -7.02
C SER A 341 -0.91 -11.64 -6.53
N THR A 342 -2.07 -12.06 -7.01
CA THR A 342 -3.37 -11.70 -6.41
C THR A 342 -3.79 -12.65 -5.30
N GLU A 343 -2.94 -13.63 -4.97
CA GLU A 343 -3.17 -14.65 -3.97
C GLU A 343 -2.30 -14.42 -2.73
N ASP A 344 -2.84 -14.81 -1.58
CA ASP A 344 -2.18 -14.87 -0.30
C ASP A 344 -1.28 -16.12 -0.16
N ASN A 345 -0.66 -16.28 1.00
CA ASN A 345 0.22 -17.40 1.32
C ASN A 345 -0.48 -18.78 1.39
N ASN A 346 -1.80 -18.80 1.33
CA ASN A 346 -2.66 -20.00 1.28
C ASN A 346 -3.23 -20.26 -0.13
N GLY A 347 -2.92 -19.41 -1.12
CA GLY A 347 -3.47 -19.51 -2.48
C GLY A 347 -4.90 -18.97 -2.60
N SER A 348 -5.40 -18.30 -1.57
CA SER A 348 -6.71 -17.61 -1.60
C SER A 348 -6.55 -16.18 -2.09
N PRO A 349 -7.61 -15.52 -2.57
CA PRO A 349 -7.53 -14.10 -2.95
C PRO A 349 -7.02 -13.24 -1.80
N ILE A 350 -6.15 -12.27 -2.11
CA ILE A 350 -5.76 -11.23 -1.14
C ILE A 350 -7.02 -10.50 -0.64
N MET A 351 -7.12 -10.34 0.67
CA MET A 351 -8.27 -9.70 1.31
C MET A 351 -8.00 -8.23 1.66
N ASP A 352 -9.06 -7.47 1.90
CA ASP A 352 -9.04 -6.12 2.46
C ASP A 352 -9.08 -6.13 4.00
N GLU A 353 -9.06 -4.95 4.62
CA GLU A 353 -9.07 -4.78 6.08
C GLU A 353 -10.31 -5.36 6.75
N GLN A 354 -11.38 -5.63 6.01
CA GLN A 354 -12.63 -6.22 6.48
C GLN A 354 -12.76 -7.70 6.11
N HIS A 355 -11.71 -8.31 5.58
CA HIS A 355 -11.68 -9.69 5.07
C HIS A 355 -12.65 -9.95 3.91
N HIS A 356 -12.93 -8.93 3.10
CA HIS A 356 -13.51 -9.14 1.77
C HIS A 356 -12.39 -9.24 0.72
N PRO A 357 -12.60 -9.92 -0.42
CA PRO A 357 -11.62 -9.95 -1.49
C PRO A 357 -11.23 -8.53 -1.95
N ALA A 358 -9.94 -8.20 -1.90
CA ALA A 358 -9.45 -6.88 -2.25
C ALA A 358 -9.64 -6.59 -3.75
N SER A 359 -10.03 -5.35 -4.06
CA SER A 359 -10.09 -4.89 -5.45
C SER A 359 -8.73 -4.45 -5.96
N PHE A 360 -8.56 -4.39 -7.28
CA PHE A 360 -7.33 -3.82 -7.87
C PHE A 360 -7.15 -2.32 -7.54
N PHE A 361 -8.22 -1.57 -7.24
CA PHE A 361 -8.09 -0.19 -6.72
C PHE A 361 -7.56 -0.14 -5.28
N MET A 362 -7.44 -1.28 -4.59
CA MET A 362 -6.81 -1.40 -3.27
C MET A 362 -5.39 -1.96 -3.37
N MET A 363 -5.18 -3.03 -4.12
CA MET A 363 -3.90 -3.76 -4.18
C MET A 363 -3.05 -3.51 -5.43
N GLY A 364 -3.54 -2.76 -6.41
CA GLY A 364 -2.89 -2.62 -7.72
C GLY A 364 -2.85 -3.96 -8.45
N ALA A 365 -1.73 -4.32 -9.05
CA ALA A 365 -1.57 -5.62 -9.72
C ALA A 365 -1.52 -6.83 -8.75
N GLY A 366 -1.42 -6.59 -7.44
CA GLY A 366 -1.29 -7.63 -6.42
C GLY A 366 -0.03 -7.45 -5.57
N HIS A 367 0.32 -8.45 -4.78
CA HIS A 367 1.54 -8.47 -3.97
C HIS A 367 2.79 -8.73 -4.80
N VAL A 368 3.83 -7.95 -4.55
CA VAL A 368 5.10 -8.05 -5.27
C VAL A 368 5.73 -9.44 -5.16
N ASN A 369 6.25 -9.95 -6.29
CA ASN A 369 7.08 -11.15 -6.35
C ASN A 369 8.48 -10.80 -6.90
N PRO A 370 9.47 -10.54 -6.04
CA PRO A 370 10.79 -10.09 -6.49
C PRO A 370 11.50 -11.10 -7.40
N GLN A 371 11.31 -12.39 -7.16
CA GLN A 371 11.98 -13.45 -7.92
C GLN A 371 11.46 -13.50 -9.36
N LYS A 372 10.14 -13.47 -9.54
CA LYS A 372 9.53 -13.44 -10.88
C LYS A 372 9.78 -12.11 -11.59
N ALA A 373 9.74 -10.98 -10.87
CA ALA A 373 10.01 -9.66 -11.45
C ALA A 373 11.44 -9.52 -12.00
N ALA A 374 12.40 -10.32 -11.53
CA ALA A 374 13.75 -10.31 -12.06
C ALA A 374 13.88 -10.98 -13.44
N ASP A 375 12.89 -11.75 -13.90
CA ASP A 375 12.83 -12.40 -15.22
C ASP A 375 11.35 -12.57 -15.64
N PRO A 376 10.69 -11.48 -16.09
CA PRO A 376 9.25 -11.44 -16.29
C PRO A 376 8.79 -12.03 -17.64
N GLY A 377 9.72 -12.29 -18.57
CA GLY A 377 9.41 -12.70 -19.95
C GLY A 377 9.06 -11.52 -20.84
N LEU A 378 7.95 -10.80 -20.58
CA LEU A 378 7.55 -9.63 -21.35
C LEU A 378 7.43 -8.38 -20.47
N VAL A 379 7.71 -7.21 -21.06
CA VAL A 379 7.50 -5.90 -20.41
C VAL A 379 6.72 -4.93 -21.29
N PHE A 380 5.90 -4.11 -20.65
CA PHE A 380 5.24 -2.94 -21.21
C PHE A 380 6.15 -1.73 -21.01
N ASP A 381 6.97 -1.44 -22.01
CA ASP A 381 7.83 -0.25 -21.98
C ASP A 381 7.06 1.00 -22.43
N ILE A 382 7.46 2.16 -21.92
CA ILE A 382 6.83 3.45 -22.23
C ILE A 382 7.92 4.46 -22.51
N GLU A 383 7.96 4.93 -23.76
CA GLU A 383 8.87 5.98 -24.18
C GLU A 383 8.37 7.37 -23.73
N THR A 384 9.28 8.35 -23.68
CA THR A 384 8.94 9.72 -23.26
C THR A 384 7.81 10.31 -24.12
N GLU A 385 7.85 10.08 -25.41
CA GLU A 385 6.90 10.57 -26.41
C GLU A 385 5.48 10.06 -26.13
N GLN A 386 5.34 8.83 -25.60
CA GLN A 386 4.03 8.28 -25.23
C GLN A 386 3.46 8.97 -24.00
N TYR A 387 4.29 9.37 -23.03
CA TYR A 387 3.83 10.22 -21.92
C TYR A 387 3.41 11.61 -22.41
N ILE A 388 4.10 12.19 -23.39
CA ILE A 388 3.71 13.47 -23.99
C ILE A 388 2.36 13.35 -24.71
N ALA A 389 2.18 12.31 -25.53
CA ALA A 389 0.92 12.00 -26.20
C ALA A 389 -0.24 11.81 -25.20
N PHE A 390 0.04 11.15 -24.07
CA PHE A 390 -0.89 10.98 -22.95
C PHE A 390 -1.26 12.32 -22.31
N LEU A 391 -0.28 13.17 -21.98
CA LEU A 391 -0.51 14.49 -21.39
C LEU A 391 -1.34 15.40 -22.32
N CYS A 392 -1.02 15.42 -23.61
CA CYS A 392 -1.83 16.12 -24.61
C CYS A 392 -3.25 15.53 -24.72
N GLY A 393 -3.40 14.21 -24.56
CA GLY A 393 -4.68 13.50 -24.54
C GLY A 393 -5.54 13.75 -23.30
N LEU A 394 -4.94 14.19 -22.19
CA LEU A 394 -5.68 14.71 -21.02
C LEU A 394 -6.36 16.06 -21.29
N GLY A 395 -6.08 16.69 -22.44
CA GLY A 395 -6.57 18.03 -22.77
C GLY A 395 -5.69 19.16 -22.24
N TYR A 396 -4.47 18.87 -21.79
CA TYR A 396 -3.51 19.90 -21.42
C TYR A 396 -3.04 20.68 -22.65
N ASN A 397 -2.81 21.99 -22.48
CA ASN A 397 -2.26 22.83 -23.53
C ASN A 397 -0.73 22.73 -23.62
N ASP A 398 -0.15 23.25 -24.70
CA ASP A 398 1.29 23.22 -24.96
C ASP A 398 2.11 23.69 -23.75
N LYS A 399 1.75 24.83 -23.15
CA LYS A 399 2.49 25.37 -21.99
C LYS A 399 2.45 24.44 -20.79
N GLN A 400 1.30 23.81 -20.51
CA GLN A 400 1.16 22.86 -19.41
C GLN A 400 2.03 21.61 -19.64
N VAL A 401 2.05 21.08 -20.86
CA VAL A 401 2.89 19.93 -21.21
C VAL A 401 4.37 20.30 -21.20
N GLN A 402 4.74 21.48 -21.69
CA GLN A 402 6.10 22.01 -21.64
C GLN A 402 6.60 22.18 -20.20
N ILE A 403 5.75 22.60 -19.26
CA ILE A 403 6.09 22.70 -17.84
C ILE A 403 6.45 21.32 -17.25
N ILE A 404 5.67 20.28 -17.57
CA ILE A 404 5.91 18.93 -17.06
C ILE A 404 7.16 18.34 -17.71
N THR A 405 7.27 18.47 -19.02
CA THR A 405 8.28 17.78 -19.80
C THR A 405 9.63 18.50 -19.79
N GLY A 406 9.62 19.83 -19.70
CA GLY A 406 10.79 20.67 -19.96
C GLY A 406 11.17 20.77 -21.45
N ASP A 407 10.37 20.23 -22.36
CA ASP A 407 10.59 20.34 -23.81
C ASP A 407 9.74 21.47 -24.40
N MET A 408 10.36 22.64 -24.54
CA MET A 408 9.73 23.87 -25.06
C MET A 408 9.28 23.79 -26.52
N ASN A 409 9.70 22.76 -27.28
CA ASN A 409 9.27 22.57 -28.66
C ASN A 409 7.98 21.74 -28.76
N THR A 410 7.50 21.20 -27.63
CA THR A 410 6.29 20.37 -27.61
C THR A 410 5.07 21.19 -28.01
N LYS A 411 4.35 20.69 -29.02
CA LYS A 411 3.07 21.20 -29.49
C LYS A 411 2.05 20.08 -29.58
N CYS A 412 0.98 20.17 -28.80
CA CYS A 412 -0.04 19.12 -28.76
C CYS A 412 -0.90 19.05 -30.03
N GLU A 413 -0.83 20.06 -30.91
CA GLU A 413 -1.42 20.02 -32.25
C GLU A 413 -0.69 19.05 -33.20
N ASP A 414 0.62 18.90 -33.04
CA ASP A 414 1.48 18.08 -33.89
C ASP A 414 1.61 16.62 -33.40
N ILE A 415 1.02 16.31 -32.23
CA ILE A 415 1.15 15.02 -31.54
C ILE A 415 -0.14 14.23 -31.64
N GLN A 416 -0.02 12.96 -32.06
CA GLN A 416 -1.13 12.02 -32.00
C GLN A 416 -1.49 11.75 -30.53
N LYS A 417 -2.59 12.37 -30.08
CA LYS A 417 -3.10 12.24 -28.71
C LYS A 417 -3.59 10.82 -28.46
N ILE A 418 -3.38 10.34 -27.24
CA ILE A 418 -3.87 9.03 -26.79
C ILE A 418 -4.79 9.22 -25.58
N SER A 419 -5.80 8.37 -25.43
CA SER A 419 -6.63 8.37 -24.21
C SER A 419 -5.81 7.86 -23.01
N GLN A 420 -6.36 8.01 -21.82
CA GLN A 420 -5.73 7.51 -20.61
C GLN A 420 -5.49 5.98 -20.65
N SER A 421 -6.49 5.23 -21.14
CA SER A 421 -6.43 3.77 -21.25
C SER A 421 -5.48 3.28 -22.36
N GLU A 422 -5.15 4.13 -23.34
CA GLU A 422 -4.22 3.84 -24.44
C GLU A 422 -2.74 3.98 -24.08
N LEU A 423 -2.41 4.57 -22.93
CA LEU A 423 -1.03 4.52 -22.43
C LEU A 423 -0.61 3.05 -22.33
N ASN A 424 0.62 2.71 -22.77
CA ASN A 424 1.13 1.35 -22.80
C ASN A 424 1.47 0.81 -21.39
N TYR A 425 0.49 0.87 -20.50
CA TYR A 425 0.58 0.59 -19.08
C TYR A 425 0.21 -0.88 -18.81
N PRO A 426 0.85 -1.54 -17.82
CA PRO A 426 0.60 -2.95 -17.47
C PRO A 426 -0.72 -3.17 -16.70
N SER A 427 -1.78 -2.43 -17.07
CA SER A 427 -3.15 -2.60 -16.62
C SER A 427 -4.11 -1.98 -17.64
N ILE A 428 -5.37 -2.41 -17.64
CA ILE A 428 -6.43 -1.81 -18.45
C ILE A 428 -7.56 -1.39 -17.50
N VAL A 429 -7.85 -0.09 -17.44
CA VAL A 429 -8.95 0.46 -16.63
C VAL A 429 -9.86 1.25 -17.56
N LEU A 430 -11.16 0.99 -17.45
CA LEU A 430 -12.17 1.57 -18.33
C LEU A 430 -13.38 2.06 -17.53
N SER A 431 -13.61 3.37 -17.57
CA SER A 431 -14.83 4.01 -17.05
C SER A 431 -16.05 3.69 -17.92
N SER A 432 -17.08 3.08 -17.34
CA SER A 432 -18.33 2.69 -18.03
C SER A 432 -19.09 3.84 -18.71
N GLY A 433 -18.98 5.07 -18.18
CA GLY A 433 -19.68 6.25 -18.70
C GLY A 433 -19.14 6.90 -19.98
N LYS A 434 -18.01 6.44 -20.54
CA LYS A 434 -17.31 7.13 -21.66
C LYS A 434 -17.18 6.32 -22.94
N LEU A 435 -17.79 5.14 -23.02
CA LEU A 435 -17.40 4.15 -24.01
C LEU A 435 -18.49 3.90 -25.04
N THR A 436 -18.21 4.27 -26.30
CA THR A 436 -18.96 3.81 -27.48
C THR A 436 -18.40 2.45 -27.89
N PRO A 437 -19.15 1.34 -27.75
CA PRO A 437 -18.56 0.02 -27.90
C PRO A 437 -18.44 -0.44 -29.37
N PRO A 438 -17.52 -1.38 -29.69
CA PRO A 438 -16.55 -2.02 -28.79
C PRO A 438 -15.41 -1.07 -28.41
N VAL A 439 -14.96 -1.18 -27.17
CA VAL A 439 -13.78 -0.44 -26.70
C VAL A 439 -12.54 -1.22 -27.10
N ILE A 440 -11.66 -0.57 -27.84
CA ILE A 440 -10.41 -1.17 -28.29
C ILE A 440 -9.28 -0.48 -27.54
N VAL A 441 -8.47 -1.30 -26.87
CA VAL A 441 -7.28 -0.84 -26.15
C VAL A 441 -6.04 -1.48 -26.77
N ASN A 442 -5.07 -0.68 -27.22
CA ASN A 442 -3.84 -1.18 -27.81
C ASN A 442 -2.74 -1.36 -26.76
N ARG A 443 -1.95 -2.43 -26.88
CA ARG A 443 -0.76 -2.68 -26.07
C ARG A 443 0.39 -3.16 -26.93
N THR A 444 1.59 -2.81 -26.52
CA THR A 444 2.85 -3.29 -27.11
C THR A 444 3.71 -3.87 -26.00
N VAL A 445 4.18 -5.08 -26.20
CA VAL A 445 5.06 -5.77 -25.26
C VAL A 445 6.41 -6.03 -25.92
N THR A 446 7.47 -5.91 -25.14
CA THR A 446 8.84 -6.23 -25.54
C THR A 446 9.25 -7.53 -24.88
N ASN A 447 9.80 -8.47 -25.66
CA ASN A 447 10.35 -9.71 -25.12
C ASN A 447 11.70 -9.45 -24.43
N VAL A 448 11.76 -9.68 -23.13
CA VAL A 448 12.97 -9.57 -22.30
C VAL A 448 13.36 -10.92 -21.67
N GLY A 449 12.65 -11.98 -22.04
CA GLY A 449 12.92 -13.36 -21.65
C GLY A 449 13.67 -14.11 -22.74
N GLU A 450 13.32 -15.37 -22.93
CA GLU A 450 13.97 -16.24 -23.91
C GLU A 450 13.59 -15.87 -25.34
N ALA A 451 14.57 -15.92 -26.24
CA ALA A 451 14.34 -15.86 -27.69
C ALA A 451 13.55 -17.09 -28.16
N MET A 452 12.93 -17.02 -29.33
CA MET A 452 12.10 -18.10 -29.89
C MET A 452 10.97 -18.53 -28.94
N SER A 453 10.32 -17.57 -28.28
CA SER A 453 9.23 -17.80 -27.34
C SER A 453 7.86 -17.55 -27.98
N THR A 454 6.87 -18.33 -27.56
CA THR A 454 5.47 -18.16 -27.97
C THR A 454 4.60 -18.01 -26.74
N TYR A 455 3.71 -17.02 -26.76
CA TYR A 455 2.77 -16.73 -25.69
C TYR A 455 1.34 -16.89 -26.20
N GLN A 456 0.54 -17.66 -25.45
CA GLN A 456 -0.89 -17.81 -25.67
C GLN A 456 -1.65 -16.92 -24.68
N VAL A 457 -2.69 -16.25 -25.15
CA VAL A 457 -3.55 -15.45 -24.27
C VAL A 457 -4.53 -16.33 -23.49
N GLU A 458 -4.68 -16.04 -22.20
CA GLU A 458 -5.76 -16.52 -21.33
C GLU A 458 -6.48 -15.31 -20.73
N ILE A 459 -7.81 -15.33 -20.72
CA ILE A 459 -8.65 -14.27 -20.15
C ILE A 459 -9.43 -14.83 -18.98
N ASN A 460 -9.32 -14.18 -17.83
CA ASN A 460 -10.13 -14.46 -16.66
C ASN A 460 -10.94 -13.20 -16.30
N MET A 461 -12.20 -13.18 -16.70
CA MET A 461 -13.14 -12.10 -16.40
C MET A 461 -14.49 -12.71 -15.97
N PRO A 462 -15.31 -11.99 -15.19
CA PRO A 462 -16.66 -12.45 -14.87
C PRO A 462 -17.48 -12.71 -16.14
N ASN A 463 -18.33 -13.75 -16.16
CA ASN A 463 -19.10 -14.19 -17.34
C ASN A 463 -19.92 -13.10 -18.06
N LYS A 464 -20.16 -11.96 -17.40
CA LYS A 464 -20.87 -10.81 -17.98
C LYS A 464 -19.96 -9.93 -18.85
N VAL A 465 -18.65 -10.08 -18.78
CA VAL A 465 -17.65 -9.30 -19.53
C VAL A 465 -17.03 -10.12 -20.65
N ILE A 466 -17.27 -9.69 -21.89
CA ILE A 466 -16.64 -10.30 -23.07
C ILE A 466 -15.40 -9.49 -23.43
N VAL A 467 -14.23 -10.12 -23.28
CA VAL A 467 -12.93 -9.57 -23.66
C VAL A 467 -12.32 -10.48 -24.73
N GLU A 468 -11.93 -9.89 -25.85
CA GLU A 468 -11.24 -10.56 -26.96
C GLU A 468 -9.86 -9.94 -27.16
N VAL A 469 -8.86 -10.74 -27.52
CA VAL A 469 -7.48 -10.28 -27.77
C VAL A 469 -7.05 -10.69 -29.17
N VAL A 470 -6.54 -9.72 -29.95
CA VAL A 470 -6.13 -9.92 -31.35
C VAL A 470 -4.73 -9.33 -31.59
N PRO A 471 -3.75 -10.14 -32.05
CA PRO A 471 -3.80 -11.60 -32.17
C PRO A 471 -3.89 -12.27 -30.79
N ASN A 472 -4.38 -13.51 -30.74
CA ASN A 472 -4.46 -14.30 -29.50
C ASN A 472 -3.18 -15.09 -29.18
N VAL A 473 -2.16 -14.98 -30.04
CA VAL A 473 -0.83 -15.58 -29.91
C VAL A 473 0.21 -14.53 -30.28
N LEU A 474 1.24 -14.40 -29.45
CA LEU A 474 2.43 -13.61 -29.76
C LEU A 474 3.62 -14.54 -29.94
N LYS A 475 4.40 -14.32 -31.00
CA LYS A 475 5.62 -15.07 -31.29
C LYS A 475 6.77 -14.08 -31.34
N PHE A 476 7.85 -14.41 -30.64
CA PHE A 476 9.07 -13.62 -30.62
C PHE A 476 10.22 -14.51 -31.06
N HIS A 477 11.01 -14.03 -32.01
CA HIS A 477 12.17 -14.71 -32.58
C HIS A 477 13.46 -14.32 -31.86
N GLU A 478 13.54 -13.10 -31.36
CA GLU A 478 14.73 -12.58 -30.69
C GLU A 478 14.42 -11.81 -29.40
N LEU A 479 15.48 -11.54 -28.63
CA LEU A 479 15.42 -10.67 -27.46
C LEU A 479 15.17 -9.22 -27.92
N ASN A 480 14.38 -8.48 -27.16
CA ASN A 480 13.95 -7.10 -27.42
C ASN A 480 13.04 -6.90 -28.63
N GLU A 481 12.57 -7.99 -29.26
CA GLU A 481 11.51 -7.89 -30.27
C GLU A 481 10.22 -7.36 -29.63
N LYS A 482 9.57 -6.42 -30.32
CA LYS A 482 8.30 -5.81 -29.90
C LYS A 482 7.15 -6.39 -30.72
N GLN A 483 6.07 -6.76 -30.03
CA GLN A 483 4.83 -7.19 -30.67
C GLN A 483 3.65 -6.43 -30.06
N SER A 484 2.67 -6.09 -30.91
CA SER A 484 1.48 -5.34 -30.50
C SER A 484 0.22 -6.19 -30.60
N TYR A 485 -0.73 -5.93 -29.72
CA TYR A 485 -2.04 -6.57 -29.71
C TYR A 485 -3.15 -5.60 -29.30
N GLN A 486 -4.37 -5.94 -29.67
CA GLN A 486 -5.59 -5.23 -29.33
C GLN A 486 -6.39 -6.01 -28.30
N VAL A 487 -6.86 -5.34 -27.26
CA VAL A 487 -7.85 -5.84 -26.32
C VAL A 487 -9.19 -5.20 -26.65
N ARG A 488 -10.17 -6.00 -27.05
CA ARG A 488 -11.51 -5.56 -27.44
C ARG A 488 -12.51 -5.95 -26.36
N ILE A 489 -13.23 -4.98 -25.81
CA ILE A 489 -14.17 -5.16 -24.70
C ILE A 489 -15.58 -4.78 -25.17
N ASN A 490 -16.52 -5.73 -25.09
CA ASN A 490 -17.88 -5.56 -25.65
C ASN A 490 -18.86 -4.83 -24.69
N SER A 491 -19.75 -4.05 -25.30
CA SER A 491 -20.77 -3.15 -24.77
C SER A 491 -21.67 -3.68 -23.66
N SER A 492 -22.24 -4.87 -23.88
CA SER A 492 -23.34 -5.41 -23.06
C SER A 492 -22.92 -5.68 -21.62
N SER A 493 -21.61 -5.75 -21.40
CA SER A 493 -20.93 -5.87 -20.12
C SER A 493 -20.78 -4.53 -19.39
N VAL A 494 -20.41 -3.48 -20.13
CA VAL A 494 -20.01 -2.17 -19.62
C VAL A 494 -21.21 -1.34 -19.16
N VAL A 495 -22.37 -1.51 -19.80
CA VAL A 495 -23.58 -0.69 -19.58
C VAL A 495 -24.42 -1.15 -18.36
N VAL A 496 -24.20 -2.36 -17.85
CA VAL A 496 -25.21 -3.06 -17.01
C VAL A 496 -24.94 -3.04 -15.50
N SER A 497 -23.75 -2.65 -15.02
CA SER A 497 -23.51 -2.60 -13.57
C SER A 497 -22.83 -1.32 -13.09
N LYS A 498 -23.49 -0.60 -12.17
CA LYS A 498 -22.87 0.38 -11.24
C LYS A 498 -21.87 -0.27 -10.26
N LYS A 499 -21.28 -1.41 -10.63
CA LYS A 499 -20.40 -2.22 -9.79
C LYS A 499 -19.11 -2.43 -10.57
N ILE A 500 -18.00 -2.33 -9.86
CA ILE A 500 -16.66 -2.66 -10.37
C ILE A 500 -16.67 -4.13 -10.80
N MET A 501 -16.31 -4.39 -12.04
CA MET A 501 -15.99 -5.72 -12.57
C MET A 501 -14.50 -5.78 -12.83
N GLN A 502 -13.86 -6.84 -12.36
CA GLN A 502 -12.41 -6.97 -12.43
C GLN A 502 -12.00 -8.40 -12.74
N GLY A 503 -10.84 -8.52 -13.38
CA GLY A 503 -10.20 -9.79 -13.72
C GLY A 503 -8.85 -9.53 -14.38
N ASN A 504 -8.35 -10.45 -15.19
CA ASN A 504 -7.04 -10.33 -15.78
C ASN A 504 -6.93 -10.96 -17.17
N LEU A 505 -5.96 -10.44 -17.93
CA LEU A 505 -5.42 -11.04 -19.13
C LEU A 505 -4.05 -11.60 -18.79
N LYS A 506 -3.75 -12.83 -19.22
CA LYS A 506 -2.45 -13.46 -19.05
C LYS A 506 -1.87 -13.84 -20.40
N TRP A 507 -0.61 -13.50 -20.63
CA TRP A 507 0.20 -14.11 -21.68
C TRP A 507 1.00 -15.26 -21.06
N ILE A 508 0.77 -16.48 -21.54
CA ILE A 508 1.35 -17.71 -20.97
C ILE A 508 2.27 -18.37 -21.99
N SER A 509 3.48 -18.66 -21.55
CA SER A 509 4.45 -19.51 -22.25
C SER A 509 4.85 -20.68 -21.33
N ASP A 510 5.74 -21.55 -21.78
CA ASP A 510 6.23 -22.68 -20.98
C ASP A 510 6.91 -22.26 -19.66
N LYS A 511 7.50 -21.05 -19.62
CA LYS A 511 8.27 -20.53 -18.48
C LYS A 511 7.65 -19.31 -17.81
N TYR A 512 6.99 -18.46 -18.60
CA TYR A 512 6.56 -17.13 -18.17
C TYR A 512 5.04 -16.99 -18.15
N THR A 513 4.54 -16.24 -17.17
CA THR A 513 3.15 -15.78 -17.11
C THR A 513 3.16 -14.27 -16.87
N VAL A 514 2.64 -13.51 -17.83
CA VAL A 514 2.61 -12.04 -17.79
C VAL A 514 1.18 -11.61 -17.60
N THR A 515 0.84 -11.13 -16.40
CA THR A 515 -0.55 -10.84 -16.00
C THR A 515 -0.84 -9.34 -16.10
N THR A 516 -1.97 -8.98 -16.69
CA THR A 516 -2.45 -7.61 -16.84
C THR A 516 -3.83 -7.49 -16.19
N PRO A 517 -3.99 -6.72 -15.09
CA PRO A 517 -5.30 -6.46 -14.50
C PRO A 517 -6.23 -5.74 -15.48
N ILE A 518 -7.50 -6.11 -15.48
CA ILE A 518 -8.57 -5.47 -16.24
C ILE A 518 -9.66 -5.02 -15.26
N ILE A 519 -10.04 -3.75 -15.31
CA ILE A 519 -11.06 -3.14 -14.47
C ILE A 519 -12.06 -2.37 -15.32
N ILE A 520 -13.35 -2.61 -15.09
CA ILE A 520 -14.47 -1.87 -15.67
C ILE A 520 -15.30 -1.36 -14.49
N TYR A 521 -15.54 -0.05 -14.40
CA TYR A 521 -16.17 0.56 -13.23
C TYR A 521 -17.20 1.65 -13.55
#